data_AF-A0A7K5Z7N0-F1
#
_entry.id   AF-A0A7K5Z7N0-F1
#
_cell.length_a   1.000
_cell.length_b   1.000
_cell.length_c   1.000
_cell.angle_alpha   90.00
_cell.angle_beta   90.00
_cell.angle_gamma   90.00
#
_symmetry.space_group_name_H-M   'P 1'
#
loop_
_entity.id
_entity.type
_entity.pdbx_description
1 polymer ?
#
loop_
_entity_poly.entity_id
_entity_poly.type
_entity_poly.pdbx_seq_one_letter_code
_entity_poly.pdbx_strand_id
1 'polypeptide(L)'
;MKYIQDFQREKQEFERNLARFREDHPDLIQNAKKSDVPEKPKTPQQLWYNHEKKIYLKVRPDATTKEVKESLGKQWSQLSDKKRLKWIHKALEQRKEYEEIMRDYIQKHPELNISEEGITRSTLTKAERQLKDKFDGRPTKPPPNSYSLYCAELMANMKDVPSTERMVLCSQQWKLLSQKEKDAYHKKCDQKKKDYEIELLRFLEVSDV
;
A
#
# COMPACT_ATOMS: atom_id res chain seq x y z
N MET A 1 -30.39 34.26 -6.67
CA MET A 1 -29.79 33.07 -6.03
C MET A 1 -30.84 31.99 -5.80
N LYS A 2 -31.42 31.45 -6.87
CA LYS A 2 -32.48 30.43 -6.81
C LYS A 2 -31.92 29.04 -6.47
N TYR A 3 -30.75 28.72 -7.03
CA TYR A 3 -30.04 27.46 -6.84
C TYR A 3 -29.68 27.13 -5.38
N ILE A 4 -29.26 28.12 -4.59
CA ILE A 4 -28.90 27.90 -3.18
C ILE A 4 -30.14 27.57 -2.33
N GLN A 5 -31.28 28.21 -2.62
CA GLN A 5 -32.55 27.93 -1.93
C GLN A 5 -33.11 26.57 -2.33
N ASP A 6 -32.99 26.19 -3.60
CA ASP A 6 -33.44 24.89 -4.09
C ASP A 6 -32.59 23.76 -3.48
N PHE A 7 -31.27 23.92 -3.40
CA PHE A 7 -30.39 22.96 -2.72
C PHE A 7 -30.71 22.81 -1.22
N GLN A 8 -31.00 23.91 -0.52
CA GLN A 8 -31.38 23.86 0.90
C GLN A 8 -32.72 23.13 1.10
N ARG A 9 -33.68 23.33 0.18
CA ARG A 9 -34.97 22.66 0.19
C ARG A 9 -34.83 21.16 -0.06
N GLU A 10 -34.09 20.78 -1.10
CA GLU A 10 -33.80 19.37 -1.41
C GLU A 10 -33.09 18.67 -0.25
N LYS A 11 -32.14 19.35 0.41
CA LYS A 11 -31.46 18.82 1.59
C LYS A 11 -32.43 18.58 2.75
N GLN A 12 -33.31 19.53 3.05
CA GLN A 12 -34.31 19.37 4.12
C GLN A 12 -35.32 18.26 3.80
N GLU A 13 -35.72 18.14 2.54
CA GLU A 13 -36.62 17.10 2.09
C GLU A 13 -35.96 15.71 2.19
N PHE A 14 -34.68 15.60 1.81
CA PHE A 14 -33.89 14.40 2.00
C PHE A 14 -33.76 14.02 3.48
N GLU A 15 -33.43 14.97 4.36
CA GLU A 15 -33.31 14.72 5.80
C GLU A 15 -34.64 14.27 6.42
N ARG A 16 -35.76 14.87 6.00
CA ARG A 16 -37.11 14.49 6.43
C ARG A 16 -37.51 13.10 5.94
N ASN A 17 -37.23 12.79 4.68
CA ASN A 17 -37.52 11.47 4.10
C ASN A 17 -36.64 10.40 4.75
N LEU A 18 -35.38 10.72 5.03
CA LEU A 18 -34.50 9.83 5.77
C LEU A 18 -35.01 9.60 7.20
N ALA A 19 -35.46 10.64 7.92
CA ALA A 19 -36.04 10.50 9.25
C ALA A 19 -37.28 9.59 9.24
N ARG A 20 -38.20 9.78 8.28
CA ARG A 20 -39.36 8.90 8.09
C ARG A 20 -38.96 7.46 7.79
N PHE A 21 -38.02 7.26 6.87
CA PHE A 21 -37.48 5.93 6.58
C PHE A 21 -36.92 5.26 7.84
N ARG A 22 -36.32 6.05 8.75
CA ARG A 22 -35.81 5.53 10.02
C ARG A 22 -36.89 5.18 11.04
N GLU A 23 -38.01 5.88 11.01
CA GLU A 23 -39.18 5.58 11.85
C GLU A 23 -39.99 4.40 11.32
N ASP A 24 -40.15 4.31 9.98
CA ASP A 24 -40.96 3.28 9.30
C ASP A 24 -40.24 1.94 9.17
N HIS A 25 -38.89 1.95 9.17
CA HIS A 25 -38.04 0.76 9.09
C HIS A 25 -37.03 0.70 10.24
N PRO A 26 -37.49 0.61 11.50
CA PRO A 26 -36.61 0.54 12.67
C PRO A 26 -35.78 -0.76 12.68
N ASP A 27 -36.28 -1.80 12.02
CA ASP A 27 -35.63 -3.08 11.79
C ASP A 27 -34.41 -2.96 10.87
N LEU A 28 -34.41 -2.11 9.83
CA LEU A 28 -33.25 -1.88 8.97
C LEU A 28 -32.12 -1.09 9.68
N ILE A 29 -32.45 -0.43 10.79
CA ILE A 29 -31.53 0.43 11.54
C ILE A 29 -30.95 -0.29 12.75
N GLN A 30 -31.77 -1.05 13.46
CA GLN A 30 -31.30 -1.98 14.48
C GLN A 30 -30.63 -3.22 13.86
N ASN A 31 -31.04 -3.63 12.64
CA ASN A 31 -30.39 -4.71 11.87
C ASN A 31 -29.45 -4.21 10.78
N ALA A 32 -28.69 -3.15 11.03
CA ALA A 32 -27.25 -3.28 10.78
C ALA A 32 -26.69 -4.29 11.80
N LYS A 33 -27.20 -5.54 11.80
CA LYS A 33 -26.49 -6.67 12.37
C LYS A 33 -25.14 -6.55 11.70
N LYS A 34 -24.11 -6.24 12.47
CA LYS A 34 -22.74 -6.43 12.02
C LYS A 34 -22.78 -7.80 11.39
N SER A 35 -22.62 -7.87 10.07
CA SER A 35 -22.58 -9.15 9.40
C SER A 35 -21.62 -10.00 10.22
N ASP A 36 -22.01 -11.21 10.61
CA ASP A 36 -21.11 -12.10 11.37
C ASP A 36 -19.83 -12.40 10.55
N VAL A 37 -19.85 -12.05 9.25
CA VAL A 37 -18.67 -11.94 8.39
C VAL A 37 -17.65 -10.97 8.98
N PRO A 38 -16.42 -11.44 9.26
CA PRO A 38 -15.32 -10.61 9.74
C PRO A 38 -15.06 -9.37 8.88
N GLU A 39 -14.75 -8.23 9.51
CA GLU A 39 -14.41 -7.00 8.81
C GLU A 39 -13.08 -7.13 8.06
N LYS A 40 -13.04 -6.66 6.81
CA LYS A 40 -11.82 -6.63 6.01
C LYS A 40 -10.69 -5.83 6.71
N PRO A 41 -9.43 -6.27 6.59
CA PRO A 41 -8.30 -5.61 7.22
C PRO A 41 -8.07 -4.25 6.58
N LYS A 42 -7.57 -3.30 7.39
CA LYS A 42 -7.38 -1.90 6.98
C LYS A 42 -5.96 -1.71 6.43
N THR A 43 -5.80 -0.80 5.48
CA THR A 43 -4.47 -0.44 4.95
C THR A 43 -3.66 0.36 5.98
N PRO A 44 -2.32 0.44 5.84
CA PRO A 44 -1.49 1.25 6.74
C PRO A 44 -1.97 2.70 6.82
N GLN A 45 -2.29 3.30 5.67
CA GLN A 45 -2.82 4.66 5.59
C GLN A 45 -4.16 4.80 6.32
N GLN A 46 -5.09 3.83 6.17
CA GLN A 46 -6.38 3.87 6.86
C GLN A 46 -6.21 3.75 8.38
N LEU A 47 -5.31 2.89 8.85
CA LEU A 47 -5.01 2.74 10.28
C LEU A 47 -4.44 4.02 10.87
N TRP A 48 -3.44 4.60 10.19
CA TRP A 48 -2.87 5.87 10.59
C TRP A 48 -3.90 6.99 10.55
N TYR A 49 -4.66 7.12 9.47
CA TYR A 49 -5.69 8.16 9.32
C TYR A 49 -6.75 8.06 10.41
N ASN A 50 -7.24 6.87 10.73
CA ASN A 50 -8.23 6.68 11.79
C ASN A 50 -7.67 7.03 13.17
N HIS A 51 -6.40 6.74 13.42
CA HIS A 51 -5.72 7.13 14.65
C HIS A 51 -5.58 8.66 14.75
N GLU A 52 -5.02 9.30 13.72
CA GLU A 52 -4.80 10.75 13.72
C GLU A 52 -6.10 11.54 13.66
N LYS A 53 -7.12 11.06 12.93
CA LYS A 53 -8.44 11.69 12.89
C LYS A 53 -9.06 11.80 14.28
N LYS A 54 -8.93 10.76 15.12
CA LYS A 54 -9.43 10.78 16.50
C LYS A 54 -8.70 11.84 17.33
N ILE A 55 -7.39 12.00 17.14
CA ILE A 55 -6.59 13.01 17.85
C ILE A 55 -6.93 14.42 17.34
N TYR A 56 -7.01 14.59 16.01
CA TYR A 56 -7.31 15.85 15.35
C TYR A 56 -8.68 16.41 15.79
N LEU A 57 -9.72 15.57 15.79
CA LEU A 57 -11.07 15.98 16.20
C LEU A 57 -11.20 16.23 17.72
N LYS A 58 -10.34 15.64 18.54
CA LYS A 58 -10.28 15.98 19.97
C LYS A 58 -9.76 17.41 20.19
N VAL A 59 -8.84 17.85 19.36
CA VAL A 59 -8.24 19.21 19.43
C VAL A 59 -9.08 20.23 18.67
N ARG A 60 -9.75 19.81 17.58
CA ARG A 60 -10.61 20.65 16.73
C ARG A 60 -11.96 19.97 16.49
N PRO A 61 -12.89 20.03 17.44
CA PRO A 61 -14.19 19.35 17.33
C PRO A 61 -15.09 19.91 16.22
N ASP A 62 -14.88 21.17 15.86
CA ASP A 62 -15.60 21.93 14.83
C ASP A 62 -15.04 21.74 13.41
N ALA A 63 -13.89 21.08 13.28
CA ALA A 63 -13.25 20.89 11.99
C ALA A 63 -14.11 20.06 11.03
N THR A 64 -14.20 20.54 9.79
CA THR A 64 -14.95 19.86 8.74
C THR A 64 -14.23 18.60 8.28
N THR A 65 -14.99 17.62 7.77
CA THR A 65 -14.43 16.40 7.18
C THR A 65 -13.42 16.70 6.07
N LYS A 66 -13.63 17.78 5.29
CA LYS A 66 -12.73 18.20 4.23
C LYS A 66 -11.36 18.63 4.78
N GLU A 67 -11.35 19.49 5.80
CA GLU A 67 -10.13 19.98 6.44
C GLU A 67 -9.33 18.83 7.08
N VAL A 68 -10.02 17.91 7.76
CA VAL A 68 -9.40 16.72 8.35
C VAL A 68 -8.73 15.88 7.26
N LYS A 69 -9.44 15.61 6.15
CA LYS A 69 -8.93 14.79 5.05
C LYS A 69 -7.73 15.44 4.36
N GLU A 70 -7.78 16.74 4.09
CA GLU A 70 -6.69 17.48 3.45
C GLU A 70 -5.45 17.56 4.34
N SER A 71 -5.63 17.89 5.62
CA SER A 71 -4.53 18.01 6.58
C SER A 71 -3.83 16.68 6.81
N LEU A 72 -4.60 15.61 7.11
CA LEU A 72 -4.02 14.29 7.32
C LEU A 72 -3.48 13.67 6.03
N GLY A 73 -4.09 13.95 4.88
CA GLY A 73 -3.56 13.51 3.58
C GLY A 73 -2.14 14.02 3.32
N LYS A 74 -1.88 15.31 3.60
CA LYS A 74 -0.54 15.91 3.50
C LYS A 74 0.44 15.32 4.52
N GLN A 75 0.01 15.09 5.75
CA GLN A 75 0.87 14.50 6.77
C GLN A 75 1.30 13.06 6.41
N TRP A 76 0.39 12.25 5.85
CA TRP A 76 0.71 10.88 5.41
C TRP A 76 1.84 10.85 4.37
N SER A 77 1.79 11.75 3.37
CA SER A 77 2.81 11.82 2.32
C SER A 77 4.18 12.28 2.84
N GLN A 78 4.20 13.01 3.96
CA GLN A 78 5.39 13.51 4.63
C GLN A 78 5.90 12.62 5.77
N LEU A 79 5.18 11.55 6.13
CA LEU A 79 5.65 10.63 7.17
C LEU A 79 7.00 10.02 6.80
N SER A 80 7.92 10.06 7.76
CA SER A 80 9.18 9.32 7.70
C SER A 80 8.94 7.81 7.52
N ASP A 81 9.86 7.14 6.84
CA ASP A 81 9.84 5.69 6.63
C ASP A 81 9.67 4.89 7.93
N LYS A 82 10.35 5.27 9.02
CA LYS A 82 10.19 4.63 10.34
C LYS A 82 8.76 4.67 10.86
N LYS A 83 8.07 5.82 10.69
CA LYS A 83 6.66 5.97 11.09
C LYS A 83 5.74 5.17 10.17
N ARG A 84 6.00 5.15 8.85
CA ARG A 84 5.24 4.32 7.90
C ARG A 84 5.36 2.84 8.22
N LEU A 85 6.57 2.36 8.53
CA LEU A 85 6.83 0.96 8.91
C LEU A 85 5.98 0.50 10.10
N LYS A 86 5.81 1.34 11.14
CA LYS A 86 4.92 1.03 12.26
C LYS A 86 3.50 0.67 11.79
N TRP A 87 2.93 1.44 10.86
CA TRP A 87 1.58 1.20 10.35
C TRP A 87 1.53 0.03 9.37
N ILE A 88 2.62 -0.21 8.62
CA ILE A 88 2.77 -1.39 7.77
C ILE A 88 2.75 -2.66 8.62
N HIS A 89 3.53 -2.72 9.71
CA HIS A 89 3.53 -3.86 10.64
C HIS A 89 2.15 -4.10 11.22
N LYS A 90 1.49 -3.04 11.70
CA LYS A 90 0.15 -3.14 12.25
C LYS A 90 -0.89 -3.62 11.22
N ALA A 91 -0.79 -3.20 9.97
CA ALA A 91 -1.69 -3.65 8.91
C ALA A 91 -1.44 -5.13 8.53
N LEU A 92 -0.18 -5.57 8.57
CA LEU A 92 0.18 -6.98 8.32
C LEU A 92 -0.32 -7.89 9.45
N GLU A 93 -0.19 -7.45 10.70
CA GLU A 93 -0.70 -8.16 11.88
C GLU A 93 -2.23 -8.30 11.82
N GLN A 94 -2.96 -7.20 11.59
CA GLN A 94 -4.42 -7.26 11.42
C GLN A 94 -4.87 -8.12 10.24
N ARG A 95 -4.06 -8.18 9.17
CA ARG A 95 -4.35 -9.07 8.04
C ARG A 95 -4.18 -10.52 8.45
N LYS A 96 -3.12 -10.87 9.19
CA LYS A 96 -2.91 -12.24 9.69
C LYS A 96 -4.06 -12.68 10.60
N GLU A 97 -4.47 -11.83 11.54
CA GLU A 97 -5.64 -12.07 12.40
C GLU A 97 -6.91 -12.28 11.57
N TYR A 98 -7.15 -11.42 10.56
CA TYR A 98 -8.30 -11.58 9.66
C TYR A 98 -8.24 -12.89 8.88
N GLU A 99 -7.08 -13.29 8.37
CA GLU A 99 -6.89 -14.56 7.66
C GLU A 99 -7.23 -15.76 8.56
N GLU A 100 -6.80 -15.76 9.82
CA GLU A 100 -7.13 -16.80 10.81
C GLU A 100 -8.64 -16.84 11.12
N ILE A 101 -9.25 -15.69 11.43
CA ILE A 101 -10.70 -15.61 11.71
C ILE A 101 -11.52 -16.04 10.48
N MET A 102 -11.10 -15.65 9.27
CA MET A 102 -11.79 -16.03 8.04
C MET A 102 -11.68 -17.52 7.73
N ARG A 103 -10.56 -18.18 8.07
CA ARG A 103 -10.42 -19.65 7.93
C ARG A 103 -11.45 -20.36 8.82
N ASP A 104 -11.56 -19.96 10.08
CA ASP A 104 -12.56 -20.51 11.01
C ASP A 104 -14.00 -20.22 10.55
N TYR A 105 -14.24 -19.04 9.99
CA TYR A 105 -15.55 -18.64 9.49
C TYR A 105 -15.98 -19.49 8.29
N ILE A 106 -15.09 -19.70 7.31
CA ILE A 106 -15.40 -20.50 6.11
C ILE A 106 -15.62 -21.97 6.46
N GLN A 107 -14.87 -22.50 7.44
CA GLN A 107 -15.10 -23.86 7.94
C GLN A 107 -16.52 -24.03 8.53
N LYS A 108 -17.05 -23.00 9.18
CA LYS A 108 -18.41 -22.99 9.75
C LYS A 108 -19.50 -22.63 8.74
N HIS A 109 -19.12 -22.00 7.62
CA HIS A 109 -20.01 -21.49 6.58
C HIS A 109 -19.59 -21.96 5.17
N PRO A 110 -19.58 -23.29 4.91
CA PRO A 110 -19.20 -23.82 3.60
C PRO A 110 -20.11 -23.36 2.46
N GLU A 111 -21.32 -22.90 2.75
CA GLU A 111 -22.30 -22.38 1.80
C GLU A 111 -21.92 -21.05 1.16
N LEU A 112 -21.04 -20.26 1.79
CA LEU A 112 -20.74 -18.89 1.37
C LEU A 112 -19.72 -18.80 0.22
N ASN A 113 -19.09 -19.92 -0.16
CA ASN A 113 -18.13 -20.03 -1.28
C ASN A 113 -17.14 -18.84 -1.36
N ILE A 114 -16.55 -18.47 -0.23
CA ILE A 114 -15.63 -17.33 -0.14
C ILE A 114 -14.28 -17.75 -0.72
N SER A 115 -13.83 -17.05 -1.76
CA SER A 115 -12.52 -17.29 -2.39
C SER A 115 -11.36 -16.98 -1.44
N GLU A 116 -10.39 -17.91 -1.36
CA GLU A 116 -9.14 -17.75 -0.60
C GLU A 116 -8.31 -16.53 -1.07
N GLU A 117 -8.38 -16.18 -2.35
CA GLU A 117 -7.73 -14.99 -2.90
C GLU A 117 -8.34 -13.70 -2.35
N GLY A 118 -9.63 -13.72 -2.01
CA GLY A 118 -10.33 -12.60 -1.38
C GLY A 118 -9.85 -12.35 0.05
N ILE A 119 -9.42 -13.41 0.73
CA ILE A 119 -8.96 -13.39 2.13
C ILE A 119 -7.50 -12.95 2.21
N THR A 120 -6.65 -13.50 1.33
CA THR A 120 -5.20 -13.30 1.30
C THR A 120 -4.76 -12.03 0.57
N ARG A 121 -5.72 -11.23 0.06
CA ARG A 121 -5.44 -10.00 -0.69
C ARG A 121 -4.59 -9.03 0.14
N SER A 122 -3.46 -8.62 -0.42
CA SER A 122 -2.54 -7.65 0.21
C SER A 122 -3.21 -6.30 0.51
N THR A 123 -3.05 -5.83 1.75
CA THR A 123 -3.44 -4.47 2.20
C THR A 123 -2.40 -3.40 1.88
N LEU A 124 -1.20 -3.82 1.46
CA LEU A 124 -0.09 -2.93 1.14
C LEU A 124 -0.07 -2.49 -0.33
N THR A 125 0.35 -1.25 -0.56
CA THR A 125 0.74 -0.72 -1.87
C THR A 125 2.12 -1.22 -2.30
N LYS A 126 2.50 -0.98 -3.56
CA LYS A 126 3.85 -1.34 -4.06
C LYS A 126 4.98 -0.66 -3.26
N ALA A 127 4.81 0.63 -2.94
CA ALA A 127 5.81 1.39 -2.18
C ALA A 127 5.94 0.90 -0.74
N GLU A 128 4.81 0.57 -0.08
CA GLU A 128 4.82 0.03 1.28
C GLU A 128 5.47 -1.36 1.33
N ARG A 129 5.20 -2.22 0.34
CA ARG A 129 5.90 -3.52 0.22
C ARG A 129 7.40 -3.33 0.07
N GLN A 130 7.83 -2.46 -0.84
CA GLN A 130 9.25 -2.16 -1.04
C GLN A 130 9.91 -1.60 0.22
N LEU A 131 9.20 -0.74 0.97
CA LEU A 131 9.71 -0.22 2.23
C LEU A 131 9.87 -1.33 3.28
N LYS A 132 8.90 -2.26 3.37
CA LYS A 132 9.00 -3.41 4.26
C LYS A 132 10.12 -4.36 3.85
N ASP A 133 10.18 -4.76 2.57
CA ASP A 133 11.21 -5.63 2.02
C ASP A 133 12.61 -5.06 2.31
N LYS A 134 12.80 -3.75 2.12
CA LYS A 134 14.07 -3.08 2.44
C LYS A 134 14.40 -3.11 3.93
N PHE A 135 13.39 -2.94 4.80
CA PHE A 135 13.59 -2.99 6.25
C PHE A 135 13.93 -4.39 6.75
N ASP A 136 13.27 -5.42 6.20
CA ASP A 136 13.52 -6.82 6.54
C ASP A 136 14.87 -7.33 6.01
N GLY A 137 15.56 -6.54 5.18
CA GLY A 137 16.80 -6.97 4.53
C GLY A 137 16.57 -7.95 3.38
N ARG A 138 15.34 -7.99 2.82
CA ARG A 138 15.04 -8.82 1.65
C ARG A 138 15.94 -8.39 0.49
N PRO A 139 16.64 -9.33 -0.17
CA PRO A 139 17.50 -9.02 -1.30
C PRO A 139 16.76 -8.27 -2.42
N THR A 140 17.41 -7.30 -3.03
CA THR A 140 16.85 -6.55 -4.16
C THR A 140 17.15 -7.25 -5.46
N LYS A 141 16.10 -7.49 -6.28
CA LYS A 141 16.26 -8.14 -7.58
C LYS A 141 17.25 -7.36 -8.47
N PRO A 142 18.26 -8.02 -9.06
CA PRO A 142 19.24 -7.35 -9.90
C PRO A 142 18.61 -6.88 -11.23
N PRO A 143 19.27 -5.96 -11.94
CA PRO A 143 18.85 -5.55 -13.27
C PRO A 143 18.69 -6.75 -14.22
N PRO A 144 17.68 -6.74 -15.11
CA PRO A 144 17.29 -7.95 -15.85
C PRO A 144 18.28 -8.34 -16.97
N ASN A 145 19.07 -7.38 -17.46
CA ASN A 145 20.03 -7.57 -18.54
C ASN A 145 21.31 -6.75 -18.33
N SER A 146 22.35 -7.07 -19.09
CA SER A 146 23.68 -6.45 -19.02
C SER A 146 23.65 -4.93 -19.22
N TYR A 147 22.86 -4.44 -20.16
CA TYR A 147 22.68 -3.00 -20.39
C TYR A 147 22.08 -2.32 -19.16
N SER A 148 21.03 -2.88 -18.58
CA SER A 148 20.39 -2.32 -17.39
C SER A 148 21.33 -2.36 -16.18
N LEU A 149 22.17 -3.40 -16.08
CA LEU A 149 23.21 -3.48 -15.06
C LEU A 149 24.25 -2.38 -15.23
N TYR A 150 24.74 -2.19 -16.45
CA TYR A 150 25.66 -1.12 -16.80
C TYR A 150 25.09 0.25 -16.44
N CYS A 151 23.84 0.51 -16.85
CA CYS A 151 23.13 1.75 -16.52
C CYS A 151 23.03 1.97 -15.01
N ALA A 152 22.71 0.94 -14.24
CA ALA A 152 22.58 1.03 -12.78
C ALA A 152 23.91 1.41 -12.11
N GLU A 153 25.01 0.80 -12.54
CA GLU A 153 26.36 1.09 -12.02
C GLU A 153 26.81 2.51 -12.39
N LEU A 154 26.56 2.94 -13.62
CA LEU A 154 26.91 4.28 -14.07
C LEU A 154 26.08 5.35 -13.33
N MET A 155 24.78 5.11 -13.13
CA MET A 155 23.89 6.02 -12.40
C MET A 155 24.28 6.18 -10.93
N ALA A 156 24.81 5.13 -10.30
CA ALA A 156 25.28 5.18 -8.91
C ALA A 156 26.52 6.09 -8.74
N ASN A 157 27.34 6.22 -9.80
CA ASN A 157 28.57 7.01 -9.80
C ASN A 157 28.36 8.48 -10.21
N MET A 158 27.30 8.81 -10.94
CA MET A 158 27.07 10.18 -11.47
C MET A 158 26.01 10.96 -10.67
N LYS A 159 26.17 11.13 -9.35
CA LYS A 159 25.11 11.68 -8.48
C LYS A 159 24.69 13.12 -8.74
N ASP A 160 25.51 13.91 -9.43
CA ASP A 160 25.26 15.35 -9.67
C ASP A 160 24.57 15.64 -11.02
N VAL A 161 24.46 14.63 -11.89
CA VAL A 161 23.82 14.78 -13.21
C VAL A 161 22.32 14.52 -13.08
N PRO A 162 21.42 15.28 -13.73
CA PRO A 162 19.99 14.97 -13.77
C PRO A 162 19.70 13.56 -14.28
N SER A 163 18.69 12.88 -13.72
CA SER A 163 18.41 11.46 -14.03
C SER A 163 18.15 11.20 -15.52
N THR A 164 17.49 12.14 -16.21
CA THR A 164 17.22 12.07 -17.65
C THR A 164 18.51 12.10 -18.46
N GLU A 165 19.44 12.97 -18.11
CA GLU A 165 20.76 13.07 -18.74
C GLU A 165 21.62 11.83 -18.47
N ARG A 166 21.57 11.27 -17.24
CA ARG A 166 22.27 10.01 -16.93
C ARG A 166 21.84 8.88 -17.86
N MET A 167 20.54 8.77 -18.17
CA MET A 167 20.03 7.73 -19.07
C MET A 167 20.54 7.91 -20.50
N VAL A 168 20.63 9.15 -20.99
CA VAL A 168 21.19 9.46 -22.31
C VAL A 168 22.66 9.06 -22.37
N LEU A 169 23.45 9.43 -21.34
CA LEU A 169 24.87 9.07 -21.24
C LEU A 169 25.06 7.55 -21.20
N CYS A 170 24.24 6.82 -20.43
CA CYS A 170 24.30 5.35 -20.39
C CYS A 170 24.14 4.74 -21.78
N SER A 171 23.16 5.22 -22.56
CA SER A 171 22.92 4.71 -23.92
C SER A 171 24.10 5.00 -24.86
N GLN A 172 24.65 6.21 -24.80
CA GLN A 172 25.79 6.61 -25.63
C GLN A 172 27.04 5.80 -25.29
N GLN A 173 27.40 5.72 -24.01
CA GLN A 173 28.59 4.98 -23.59
C GLN A 173 28.47 3.48 -23.86
N TRP A 174 27.29 2.88 -23.64
CA TRP A 174 27.06 1.47 -23.97
C TRP A 174 27.30 1.16 -25.45
N LYS A 175 26.92 2.05 -26.36
CA LYS A 175 27.19 1.89 -27.80
C LYS A 175 28.68 1.87 -28.11
N LEU A 176 29.46 2.69 -27.40
CA LEU A 176 30.92 2.80 -27.55
C LEU A 176 31.70 1.64 -26.92
N LEU A 177 31.10 0.88 -25.98
CA LEU A 177 31.75 -0.28 -25.40
C LEU A 177 32.05 -1.35 -26.45
N SER A 178 33.25 -1.94 -26.34
CA SER A 178 33.67 -3.10 -27.11
C SER A 178 32.80 -4.33 -26.80
N GLN A 179 32.81 -5.30 -27.71
CA GLN A 179 32.10 -6.57 -27.47
C GLN A 179 32.61 -7.28 -26.22
N LYS A 180 33.94 -7.27 -25.98
CA LYS A 180 34.55 -7.87 -24.79
C LYS A 180 34.02 -7.26 -23.49
N GLU A 181 33.83 -5.94 -23.45
CA GLU A 181 33.25 -5.25 -22.29
C GLU A 181 31.77 -5.60 -22.12
N LYS A 182 30.99 -5.62 -23.21
CA LYS A 182 29.57 -6.03 -23.18
C LYS A 182 29.41 -7.47 -22.67
N ASP A 183 30.27 -8.38 -23.11
CA ASP A 183 30.28 -9.78 -22.65
C ASP A 183 30.67 -9.90 -21.17
N ALA A 184 31.57 -9.05 -20.68
CA ALA A 184 31.87 -8.97 -19.25
C ALA A 184 30.63 -8.54 -18.45
N TYR A 185 29.84 -7.59 -18.94
CA TYR A 185 28.56 -7.20 -18.30
C TYR A 185 27.49 -8.29 -18.40
N HIS A 186 27.43 -9.08 -19.48
CA HIS A 186 26.57 -10.27 -19.54
C HIS A 186 26.91 -11.25 -18.42
N LYS A 187 28.19 -11.65 -18.31
CA LYS A 187 28.66 -12.55 -17.25
C LYS A 187 28.40 -12.00 -15.85
N LYS A 188 28.64 -10.70 -15.64
CA LYS A 188 28.38 -10.02 -14.36
C LYS A 188 26.89 -10.02 -14.01
N CYS A 189 26.02 -9.79 -14.99
CA CYS A 189 24.57 -9.81 -14.81
C CYS A 189 24.08 -11.22 -14.44
N ASP A 190 24.56 -12.24 -15.13
CA ASP A 190 24.19 -13.63 -14.84
C ASP A 190 24.70 -14.06 -13.46
N GLN A 191 25.91 -13.67 -13.07
CA GLN A 191 26.42 -13.92 -11.73
C GLN A 191 25.55 -13.24 -10.66
N LYS A 192 25.21 -11.96 -10.84
CA LYS A 192 24.34 -11.24 -9.90
C LYS A 192 22.95 -11.86 -9.76
N LYS A 193 22.40 -12.46 -10.83
CA LYS A 193 21.13 -13.21 -10.75
C LYS A 193 21.28 -14.45 -9.87
N LYS A 194 22.36 -15.22 -10.04
CA LYS A 194 22.66 -16.39 -9.20
C LYS A 194 22.87 -15.99 -7.74
N ASP A 195 23.65 -14.95 -7.48
CA ASP A 195 23.90 -14.45 -6.13
C ASP A 195 22.58 -14.02 -5.45
N TYR A 196 21.72 -13.30 -6.18
CA TYR A 196 20.40 -12.91 -5.70
C TYR A 196 19.51 -14.12 -5.38
N GLU A 197 19.51 -15.16 -6.22
CA GLU A 197 18.72 -16.37 -5.97
C GLU A 197 19.18 -17.07 -4.68
N ILE A 198 20.49 -17.16 -4.45
CA ILE A 198 21.08 -17.74 -3.23
C ILE A 198 20.72 -16.90 -2.00
N GLU A 199 20.90 -15.57 -2.08
CA GLU A 199 20.55 -14.65 -0.99
C GLU A 199 19.05 -14.68 -0.68
N LEU A 200 18.20 -14.77 -1.71
CA LEU A 200 16.76 -14.83 -1.55
C LEU A 200 16.34 -16.13 -0.86
N LEU A 201 16.91 -17.28 -1.27
CA LEU A 201 16.66 -18.55 -0.61
C LEU A 201 17.06 -18.51 0.87
N ARG A 202 18.26 -17.99 1.18
CA ARG A 202 18.72 -17.79 2.56
C ARG A 202 17.76 -16.90 3.36
N PHE A 203 17.27 -15.82 2.76
CA PHE A 203 16.31 -14.94 3.41
C PHE A 203 14.99 -15.65 3.73
N LEU A 204 14.48 -16.48 2.82
CA LEU A 204 13.25 -17.24 3.02
C LEU A 204 13.42 -18.32 4.11
N GLU A 205 14.53 -19.06 4.11
CA GLU A 205 14.83 -20.06 5.14
C GLU A 205 14.86 -19.47 6.56
N VAL A 206 15.42 -18.27 6.72
CA VAL A 206 15.47 -17.58 8.02
C VAL A 206 14.09 -17.01 8.42
N SER A 207 13.21 -16.77 7.46
CA SER A 207 11.88 -16.17 7.70
C SER A 207 10.81 -17.21 8.06
N ASP A 208 11.05 -18.49 7.80
CA ASP A 208 10.13 -19.61 8.08
C ASP A 208 10.38 -20.26 9.47
N VAL A 209 11.39 -19.79 10.22
CA VAL A 209 11.74 -20.20 11.60
C VAL A 209 11.22 -19.19 12.61
#